data_AF-A0A814E173-F1
#
_entry.id   AF-A0A814E173-F1
#
_cell.length_a   1.000
_cell.length_b   1.000
_cell.length_c   1.000
_cell.angle_alpha   90.00
_cell.angle_beta   90.00
_cell.angle_gamma   90.00
#
_symmetry.space_group_name_H-M   'P 1'
#
loop_
_entity.id
_entity.type
_entity.pdbx_description
1 polymer ?
#
loop_
_entity_poly.entity_id
_entity_poly.type
_entity_poly.pdbx_seq_one_letter_code
_entity_poly.pdbx_strand_id
1 'polypeptide(L)'
;MNLEYCIMGKQESDNIITTRTNFHVDSETDGRDVWLDLVEDGRLTELKTARATTLQSASCVCITTTVESKSIKASEFVLAWHMPEIKFGLGQKIYSKWYTRLFDKATLTGSTLCIYAMKNRIKWEDAIAKWQQPILDDT
;
A
#
# COMPACT_ATOMS: atom_id res chain seq x y z
N MET A 1 17.26 -6.73 -9.12
CA MET A 1 16.97 -5.46 -8.41
C MET A 1 16.02 -5.82 -7.29
N ASN A 2 16.34 -5.51 -6.03
CA ASN A 2 15.45 -5.83 -4.92
C ASN A 2 14.46 -4.67 -4.75
N LEU A 3 13.27 -4.81 -5.34
CA LEU A 3 12.19 -3.83 -5.33
C LEU A 3 10.92 -4.54 -4.88
N GLU A 4 10.32 -4.04 -3.80
CA GLU A 4 9.03 -4.52 -3.31
C GLU A 4 8.05 -3.35 -3.25
N TYR A 5 6.89 -3.49 -3.87
CA TYR A 5 5.74 -2.61 -3.62
C TYR A 5 4.83 -3.28 -2.60
N CYS A 6 4.32 -2.51 -1.65
CA CYS A 6 3.44 -3.00 -0.61
C CYS A 6 2.27 -2.03 -0.43
N ILE A 7 1.05 -2.57 -0.46
CA ILE A 7 -0.18 -1.86 -0.10
C ILE A 7 -0.78 -2.53 1.15
N MET A 8 -1.27 -1.72 2.08
CA MET A 8 -1.83 -2.17 3.35
C MET A 8 -3.12 -1.41 3.64
N GLY A 9 -4.13 -2.11 4.14
CA GLY A 9 -5.35 -1.53 4.70
C GLY A 9 -5.38 -1.72 6.22
N LYS A 10 -5.90 -0.73 6.96
CA LYS A 10 -6.01 -0.80 8.43
C LYS A 10 -7.28 -1.54 8.85
N GLN A 11 -7.11 -2.68 9.52
CA GLN A 11 -8.22 -3.43 10.10
C GLN A 11 -8.78 -2.68 11.31
N GLU A 12 -10.09 -2.48 11.30
CA GLU A 12 -10.87 -1.93 12.42
C GLU A 12 -12.00 -2.90 12.79
N SER A 13 -12.69 -2.66 13.90
CA SER A 13 -13.71 -3.60 14.41
C SER A 13 -14.96 -3.70 13.55
N ASP A 14 -15.18 -2.71 12.70
CA ASP A 14 -16.40 -2.48 11.92
C ASP A 14 -16.14 -2.47 10.40
N ASN A 15 -14.97 -2.96 9.99
CA ASN A 15 -14.62 -3.16 8.60
C ASN A 15 -14.18 -4.61 8.34
N ILE A 16 -14.30 -5.02 7.09
CA ILE A 16 -13.84 -6.32 6.60
C ILE A 16 -12.73 -6.02 5.60
N ILE A 17 -11.55 -6.61 5.84
CA ILE A 17 -10.44 -6.52 4.91
C ILE A 17 -10.31 -7.82 4.14
N THR A 18 -10.28 -7.69 2.82
CA THR A 18 -10.03 -8.79 1.90
C THR A 18 -8.87 -8.44 0.99
N THR A 19 -8.12 -9.46 0.55
CA THR A 19 -6.95 -9.28 -0.30
C THR A 19 -7.02 -10.21 -1.48
N ARG A 20 -6.31 -9.83 -2.54
CA ARG A 20 -6.00 -10.75 -3.62
C ARG A 20 -4.55 -10.53 -4.02
N THR A 21 -3.73 -11.52 -3.75
CA THR A 21 -2.26 -11.41 -3.86
C THR A 21 -1.71 -11.75 -5.24
N ASN A 22 -2.57 -12.16 -6.17
CA ASN A 22 -2.17 -12.50 -7.53
C ASN A 22 -3.35 -12.37 -8.50
N PHE A 23 -3.34 -11.32 -9.32
CA PHE A 23 -4.19 -11.20 -10.50
C PHE A 23 -3.39 -10.60 -11.67
N HIS A 24 -3.87 -10.85 -12.89
CA HIS A 24 -3.20 -10.44 -14.11
C HIS A 24 -3.84 -9.17 -14.67
N VAL A 25 -2.99 -8.20 -14.98
CA VAL A 25 -3.36 -6.97 -15.68
C VAL A 25 -2.56 -6.97 -16.98
N ASP A 26 -2.96 -7.84 -17.90
CA ASP A 26 -2.45 -7.86 -19.26
C ASP A 26 -3.56 -7.47 -20.26
N SER A 27 -3.21 -7.44 -21.55
CA SER A 27 -4.13 -7.07 -22.62
C SER A 27 -5.30 -8.04 -22.80
N GLU A 28 -5.24 -9.25 -22.23
CA GLU A 28 -6.27 -10.28 -22.36
C GLU A 28 -7.18 -10.35 -21.15
N THR A 29 -6.66 -10.14 -19.93
CA THR A 29 -7.42 -10.30 -18.69
C THR A 29 -7.94 -8.99 -18.10
N ASP A 30 -7.46 -7.83 -18.56
CA ASP A 30 -7.86 -6.43 -18.25
C ASP A 30 -8.23 -6.08 -16.78
N GLY A 31 -7.97 -6.98 -15.84
CA GLY A 31 -8.42 -6.91 -14.44
C GLY A 31 -9.93 -7.18 -14.23
N ARG A 32 -10.68 -7.61 -15.25
CA ARG A 32 -12.14 -7.81 -15.13
C ARG A 32 -12.54 -8.86 -14.11
N ASP A 33 -11.69 -9.84 -13.88
CA ASP A 33 -11.91 -10.86 -12.84
C ASP A 33 -11.96 -10.28 -11.42
N VAL A 34 -11.07 -9.32 -11.11
CA VAL A 34 -11.12 -8.56 -9.84
C VAL A 34 -12.37 -7.70 -9.78
N TRP A 35 -12.74 -7.07 -10.90
CA TRP A 35 -13.94 -6.23 -10.96
C TRP A 35 -15.21 -7.03 -10.73
N LEU A 36 -15.36 -8.20 -11.36
CA LEU A 36 -16.55 -9.04 -11.22
C LEU A 36 -16.73 -9.57 -9.79
N ASP A 37 -15.64 -9.94 -9.12
CA ASP A 37 -15.62 -10.35 -7.71
C ASP A 37 -16.12 -9.20 -6.80
N LEU A 38 -15.57 -7.99 -6.99
CA LEU A 38 -16.01 -6.81 -6.24
C LEU A 38 -17.47 -6.42 -6.49
N VAL A 39 -17.99 -6.63 -7.71
CA VAL A 39 -19.38 -6.32 -8.05
C VAL A 39 -20.36 -7.27 -7.35
N GLU A 40 -19.95 -8.50 -7.05
CA GLU A 40 -20.84 -9.50 -6.44
C GLU A 40 -21.22 -9.14 -5.00
N ASP A 41 -20.24 -8.82 -4.15
CA ASP A 41 -20.48 -8.58 -2.73
C ASP A 41 -19.62 -7.45 -2.10
N GLY A 42 -18.84 -6.73 -2.92
CA GLY A 42 -17.94 -5.68 -2.46
C GLY A 42 -16.68 -6.21 -1.77
N ARG A 43 -16.32 -7.48 -1.97
CA ARG A 43 -15.16 -8.14 -1.34
C ARG A 43 -14.27 -8.79 -2.40
N LEU A 44 -13.05 -9.11 -1.97
CA LEU A 44 -12.12 -9.89 -2.76
C LEU A 44 -12.06 -11.32 -2.25
N THR A 45 -12.18 -12.27 -3.17
CA THR A 45 -11.96 -13.68 -2.91
C THR A 45 -10.48 -14.01 -3.15
N GLU A 46 -9.80 -14.52 -2.12
CA GLU A 46 -8.45 -15.08 -2.26
C GLU A 46 -8.52 -16.33 -3.16
N LEU A 47 -8.23 -16.16 -4.44
CA LEU A 47 -7.99 -17.30 -5.32
C LEU A 47 -6.62 -17.88 -5.00
N LYS A 48 -6.59 -19.13 -4.52
CA LYS A 48 -5.37 -19.92 -4.39
C LYS A 48 -4.88 -20.33 -5.78
N THR A 49 -4.53 -19.36 -6.61
CA THR A 49 -3.91 -19.65 -7.90
C THR A 49 -2.48 -20.10 -7.63
N ALA A 50 -2.10 -21.26 -8.16
CA ALA A 50 -0.71 -21.70 -8.18
C ALA A 50 0.17 -20.56 -8.73
N ARG A 51 1.37 -20.37 -8.16
CA ARG A 51 2.36 -19.38 -8.62
C ARG A 51 2.40 -19.36 -10.15
N ALA A 52 1.79 -18.34 -10.75
CA ALA A 52 1.83 -18.17 -12.19
C ALA A 52 3.26 -17.79 -12.58
N THR A 53 3.77 -18.43 -13.63
CA THR A 53 5.09 -18.25 -14.22
C THR A 53 5.18 -17.00 -15.11
N THR A 54 4.16 -16.14 -15.10
CA THR A 54 4.05 -14.95 -15.97
C THR A 54 4.72 -13.73 -15.35
N LEU A 55 5.29 -12.87 -16.21
CA LEU A 55 6.13 -11.74 -15.83
C LEU A 55 5.43 -10.58 -15.11
N GLN A 56 4.10 -10.52 -15.10
CA GLN A 56 3.34 -9.40 -14.55
C GLN A 56 2.18 -9.90 -13.68
N SER A 57 2.26 -9.62 -12.39
CA SER A 57 1.21 -9.86 -11.40
C SER A 57 1.00 -8.61 -10.57
N ALA A 58 -0.25 -8.41 -10.14
CA ALA A 58 -0.64 -7.33 -9.26
C ALA A 58 -1.32 -7.89 -7.99
N SER A 59 -1.38 -7.05 -6.96
CA SER A 59 -2.04 -7.34 -5.69
C SER A 59 -3.04 -6.26 -5.35
N CYS A 60 -4.17 -6.65 -4.75
CA CYS A 60 -5.25 -5.77 -4.32
C CYS A 60 -5.54 -5.94 -2.82
N VAL A 61 -5.98 -4.85 -2.21
CA VAL A 61 -6.54 -4.81 -0.84
C VAL A 61 -7.87 -4.08 -0.94
N CYS A 62 -8.91 -4.67 -0.37
CA CYS A 62 -10.25 -4.08 -0.29
C CYS A 62 -10.65 -3.94 1.18
N ILE A 63 -11.18 -2.77 1.55
CA ILE A 63 -11.82 -2.53 2.84
C ILE A 63 -13.31 -2.29 2.59
N THR A 64 -14.14 -3.19 3.12
CA THR A 64 -15.59 -3.06 3.08
C THR A 64 -16.08 -2.58 4.45
N THR A 65 -16.85 -1.50 4.49
CA THR A 65 -17.48 -1.01 5.73
C THR A 65 -18.92 -0.57 5.48
N THR A 66 -19.79 -0.79 6.47
CA THR A 66 -21.15 -0.27 6.47
C THR A 66 -21.16 1.08 7.16
N VAL A 67 -21.69 2.10 6.49
CA VAL A 67 -21.82 3.46 7.05
C VAL A 67 -23.28 3.70 7.42
N GLU A 68 -23.53 3.94 8.70
CA GLU A 68 -24.87 4.22 9.20
C GLU A 68 -25.36 5.59 8.72
N SER A 69 -26.69 5.75 8.63
CA SER A 69 -27.30 7.04 8.25
C SER A 69 -26.81 8.16 9.17
N LYS A 70 -26.39 9.28 8.56
CA LYS A 70 -25.84 10.46 9.25
C LYS A 70 -24.57 10.19 10.07
N SER A 71 -23.82 9.13 9.76
CA SER A 71 -22.51 8.84 10.36
C SER A 71 -21.37 9.10 9.37
N ILE A 72 -20.16 9.22 9.90
CA ILE A 72 -18.92 9.32 9.12
C ILE A 72 -18.01 8.18 9.55
N LYS A 73 -17.44 7.48 8.58
CA LYS A 73 -16.37 6.50 8.80
C LYS A 73 -15.17 6.85 7.92
N ALA A 74 -13.98 6.54 8.42
CA ALA A 74 -12.74 6.65 7.68
C ALA A 74 -12.16 5.26 7.45
N SER A 75 -11.43 5.08 6.36
CA SER A 75 -10.65 3.88 6.10
C SER A 75 -9.26 4.29 5.69
N GLU A 76 -8.26 3.61 6.25
CA GLU A 76 -6.86 3.99 6.08
C GLU A 76 -6.13 2.97 5.22
N PHE A 77 -5.41 3.48 4.21
CA PHE A 77 -4.51 2.71 3.38
C PHE A 77 -3.10 3.29 3.42
N VAL A 78 -2.11 2.43 3.20
CA VAL A 78 -0.72 2.82 3.06
C VAL A 78 -0.13 2.12 1.83
N LEU A 79 0.58 2.88 1.01
CA LEU A 79 1.41 2.40 -0.09
C LEU A 79 2.88 2.69 0.23
N ALA A 80 3.74 1.69 0.14
CA ALA A 80 5.18 1.83 0.30
C ALA A 80 5.93 1.09 -0.81
N TRP A 81 7.12 1.61 -1.15
CA TRP A 81 8.04 0.96 -2.08
C TRP A 81 9.41 0.78 -1.40
N HIS A 82 9.79 -0.47 -1.16
CA HIS A 82 11.10 -0.82 -0.66
C HIS A 82 12.05 -1.07 -1.83
N MET A 83 12.90 -0.08 -2.10
CA MET A 83 13.93 -0.14 -3.13
C MET A 83 15.22 0.48 -2.57
N PRO A 84 15.96 -0.28 -1.74
CA PRO A 84 16.99 0.27 -0.85
C PRO A 84 18.23 0.75 -1.59
N GLU A 85 18.48 0.24 -2.79
CA GLU A 85 19.66 0.54 -3.58
C GLU A 85 19.33 1.42 -4.80
N ILE A 86 20.25 2.30 -5.14
CA ILE A 86 20.28 3.00 -6.42
C ILE A 86 21.60 2.70 -7.13
N LYS A 87 21.53 2.43 -8.43
CA LYS A 87 22.67 2.04 -9.26
C LYS A 87 22.99 3.14 -10.28
N PHE A 88 24.25 3.52 -10.37
CA PHE A 88 24.77 4.47 -11.36
C PHE A 88 25.80 3.81 -12.27
N GLY A 89 26.02 4.40 -13.45
CA GLY A 89 27.04 3.96 -14.40
C GLY A 89 26.87 2.49 -14.79
N LEU A 90 25.67 2.08 -15.21
CA LEU A 90 25.34 0.68 -15.55
C LEU A 90 25.61 -0.32 -14.41
N GLY A 91 25.55 0.11 -13.15
CA GLY A 91 25.77 -0.75 -11.98
C GLY A 91 27.18 -0.72 -11.42
N GLN A 92 28.08 0.11 -11.96
CA GLN A 92 29.43 0.29 -11.43
C GLN A 92 29.46 0.92 -10.03
N LYS A 93 28.46 1.74 -9.70
CA LYS A 93 28.33 2.36 -8.37
C LYS A 93 26.96 2.06 -7.80
N ILE A 94 26.93 1.55 -6.57
CA ILE A 94 25.71 1.23 -5.83
C ILE A 94 25.71 2.04 -4.53
N TYR A 95 24.63 2.76 -4.28
CA TYR A 95 24.43 3.50 -3.04
C TYR A 95 23.13 3.08 -2.37
N SER A 96 23.12 3.08 -1.03
CA SER A 96 21.88 2.91 -0.26
C SER A 96 21.10 4.23 -0.21
N LYS A 97 19.79 4.17 -0.43
CA LYS A 97 18.89 5.31 -0.26
C LYS A 97 18.79 5.68 1.21
N TRP A 98 18.64 6.97 1.50
CA TRP A 98 18.73 7.51 2.85
C TRP A 98 17.78 6.85 3.87
N TYR A 99 16.55 6.55 3.46
CA TYR A 99 15.53 6.00 4.36
C TYR A 99 15.97 4.69 5.03
N THR A 100 16.87 3.91 4.40
CA THR A 100 17.32 2.64 4.97
C THR A 100 18.12 2.81 6.26
N ARG A 101 18.58 4.04 6.57
CA ARG A 101 19.26 4.35 7.83
C ARG A 101 18.33 4.38 9.04
N LEU A 102 17.02 4.53 8.82
CA LEU A 102 16.00 4.63 9.87
C LEU A 102 15.51 3.26 10.36
N PHE A 103 15.96 2.18 9.72
CA PHE A 103 15.46 0.82 9.97
C PHE A 103 16.62 -0.15 10.10
N ASP A 104 16.38 -1.26 10.80
CA ASP A 104 17.29 -2.39 10.78
C ASP A 104 17.23 -3.09 9.41
N LYS A 105 18.39 -3.22 8.76
CA LYS A 105 18.51 -3.82 7.42
C LYS A 105 18.04 -5.27 7.38
N ALA A 106 18.15 -6.01 8.48
CA ALA A 106 17.76 -7.42 8.53
C ALA A 106 16.23 -7.62 8.49
N THR A 107 15.47 -6.61 8.89
CA THR A 107 14.00 -6.68 9.02
C THR A 107 13.26 -5.69 8.12
N LEU A 108 13.99 -4.89 7.34
CA LEU A 108 13.43 -3.89 6.45
C LEU A 108 12.85 -4.53 5.18
N THR A 109 11.52 -4.56 5.10
CA THR A 109 10.73 -4.99 3.95
C THR A 109 9.74 -3.88 3.54
N GLY A 110 9.02 -4.08 2.43
CA GLY A 110 7.89 -3.21 2.09
C GLY A 110 6.83 -3.12 3.19
N SER A 111 6.52 -4.23 3.87
CA SER A 111 5.53 -4.24 4.96
C SER A 111 6.03 -3.50 6.21
N THR A 112 7.31 -3.56 6.54
CA THR A 112 7.92 -2.76 7.62
C THR A 112 7.72 -1.27 7.39
N LEU A 113 7.87 -0.80 6.14
CA LEU A 113 7.58 0.59 5.77
C LEU A 113 6.10 0.94 5.94
N CYS A 114 5.19 0.06 5.49
CA CYS A 114 3.75 0.28 5.66
C CYS A 114 3.34 0.38 7.13
N ILE A 115 3.82 -0.52 7.98
CA ILE A 115 3.57 -0.52 9.43
C ILE A 115 4.11 0.77 10.06
N TYR A 116 5.32 1.18 9.68
CA TYR A 116 5.93 2.41 10.18
C TYR A 116 5.09 3.64 9.81
N ALA A 117 4.66 3.74 8.55
CA ALA A 117 3.82 4.85 8.11
C ALA A 117 2.45 4.85 8.80
N MET A 118 1.79 3.71 8.92
CA MET A 118 0.49 3.60 9.59
C MET A 118 0.57 4.02 11.07
N LYS A 119 1.66 3.65 11.78
CA LYS A 119 1.89 4.05 13.18
C LYS A 119 2.17 5.54 13.37
N ASN A 120 2.74 6.21 12.37
CA ASN A 120 3.18 7.60 12.49
C ASN A 120 2.29 8.60 11.75
N ARG A 121 1.27 8.14 11.01
CA ARG A 121 0.38 8.98 10.18
C ARG A 121 -0.16 10.20 10.93
N ILE A 122 -0.77 10.00 12.10
CA ILE A 122 -1.34 11.10 12.90
C ILE A 122 -0.29 12.15 13.25
N LYS A 123 0.88 11.73 13.74
CA LYS A 123 1.99 12.63 14.05
C LYS A 123 2.45 13.41 12.81
N TRP A 124 2.45 12.78 11.63
CA TRP A 124 2.83 13.44 10.39
C TRP A 124 1.77 14.42 9.92
N GLU A 125 0.48 14.09 10.01
CA GLU A 125 -0.63 15.00 9.72
C GLU A 125 -0.58 16.23 10.62
N ASP A 126 -0.37 16.06 11.92
CA ASP A 126 -0.21 17.17 12.87
C ASP A 126 0.99 18.05 12.52
N ALA A 127 2.13 17.43 12.18
CA ALA A 127 3.32 18.16 11.76
C ALA A 127 3.10 18.91 10.45
N ILE A 128 2.34 18.32 9.52
CA ILE A 128 1.96 18.94 8.24
C ILE A 128 1.06 20.15 8.48
N ALA A 129 -0.03 19.96 9.22
CA ALA A 129 -0.95 21.04 9.57
C ALA A 129 -0.21 22.19 10.26
N LYS A 130 0.66 21.87 11.24
CA LYS A 130 1.41 22.88 11.99
C LYS A 130 2.33 23.75 11.11
N TRP A 131 3.00 23.18 10.11
CA TRP A 131 3.86 24.00 9.24
C TRP A 131 3.03 24.81 8.24
N GLN A 132 1.86 24.29 7.82
CA GLN A 132 0.97 24.97 6.88
C GLN A 132 0.21 26.13 7.52
N GLN A 133 -0.17 25.98 8.79
CA GLN A 133 -1.09 26.88 9.49
C GLN A 133 -0.74 28.38 9.36
N PRO A 134 0.52 28.83 9.55
CA PRO A 134 0.83 30.26 9.45
C PRO A 134 0.62 30.86 8.06
N ILE A 135 0.67 30.04 7.00
CA ILE A 135 0.42 30.47 5.61
C ILE A 135 -1.09 30.50 5.33
N LEU A 136 -1.84 29.57 5.92
CA LEU A 136 -3.29 29.48 5.76
C LEU A 136 -4.04 30.58 6.53
N ASP A 137 -3.47 31.02 7.66
CA ASP A 137 -4.06 32.06 8.53
C ASP A 137 -3.68 33.50 8.11
N ASP A 138 -2.74 33.65 7.17
CA ASP A 138 -2.33 34.96 6.63
C ASP A 138 -3.40 35.48 5.65
N THR A 139 -4.53 35.91 6.22
CA THR A 139 -5.69 36.51 5.54
C THR A 139 -5.85 37.99 5.91
#